data_AF-A0A238U9C8-F1
#
_entry.id   AF-A0A238U9C8-F1
#
_cell.length_a   1.000
_cell.length_b   1.000
_cell.length_c   1.000
_cell.angle_alpha   90.00
_cell.angle_beta   90.00
_cell.angle_gamma   90.00
#
_symmetry.space_group_name_H-M   'P 1'
#
loop_
_entity.id
_entity.type
_entity.pdbx_description
1 polymer ?
#
loop_
_entity_poly.entity_id
_entity_poly.type
_entity_poly.pdbx_seq_one_letter_code
_entity_poly.pdbx_strand_id
1 'polypeptide(L)'
;MKKIIIACIVSLIAFSCSSKKKGNMVVKGEIKGIKKGTLYLQKMIDTVLVSADSIQLFGDNKFELSDNVDSPVMYYLTFKSGDNEPKKLMFFGEKGEIIINDEIEKFGFKPSITGSENQKVMDEFNKINHQFKMRRLDFIAKDIEARAKKDSVVIDSLEKAYKKMVRRRFLYTTNFAVSNADSEAAPYIALSELFDANIYLLDTINNSLTGNVKKSDYGKRLQKFIDDIKKSENETQKK
;
A
#
# COMPACT_ATOMS: atom_id res chain seq x y z
N MET A 1 -30.40 62.99 15.68
CA MET A 1 -29.48 61.83 15.84
C MET A 1 -30.30 60.55 15.97
N LYS A 2 -30.63 59.86 14.85
CA LYS A 2 -31.32 58.55 14.89
C LYS A 2 -31.32 57.79 13.55
N LYS A 3 -30.50 58.18 12.56
CA LYS A 3 -30.51 57.58 11.22
C LYS A 3 -29.13 57.14 10.68
N ILE A 4 -28.12 57.03 11.54
CA ILE A 4 -26.76 56.63 11.12
C ILE A 4 -26.39 55.22 11.62
N ILE A 5 -27.19 54.61 12.50
CA ILE A 5 -26.83 53.31 13.11
C ILE A 5 -27.22 52.09 12.24
N ILE A 6 -28.05 52.27 11.21
CA ILE A 6 -28.57 51.14 10.41
C ILE A 6 -27.62 50.74 9.25
N ALA A 7 -26.61 51.55 8.94
CA ALA A 7 -25.69 51.27 7.82
C ALA A 7 -24.52 50.32 8.17
N CYS A 8 -24.35 49.92 9.44
CA CYS A 8 -23.21 49.10 9.86
C CYS A 8 -23.51 47.61 10.08
N ILE A 9 -24.76 47.15 9.87
CA ILE A 9 -25.14 45.75 10.15
C ILE A 9 -25.17 44.86 8.89
N VAL A 10 -25.05 45.43 7.68
CA VAL A 10 -25.20 44.67 6.42
C VAL A 10 -23.87 44.24 5.79
N SER A 11 -22.72 44.63 6.33
CA SER A 11 -21.40 44.29 5.75
C SER A 11 -20.76 42.99 6.27
N LEU A 12 -21.44 42.20 7.12
CA LEU A 12 -20.87 40.99 7.74
C LEU A 12 -21.16 39.66 7.01
N ILE A 13 -21.72 39.68 5.79
CA ILE A 13 -22.01 38.43 5.03
C ILE A 13 -20.91 38.11 4.00
N ALA A 14 -19.80 38.85 3.97
CA ALA A 14 -18.71 38.58 3.03
C ALA A 14 -17.67 37.62 3.64
N PHE A 15 -17.61 36.41 3.06
CA PHE A 15 -16.53 35.40 3.18
C PHE A 15 -16.53 34.47 4.40
N SER A 16 -17.53 33.58 4.47
CA SER A 16 -17.27 32.19 4.87
C SER A 16 -17.47 31.28 3.64
N CYS A 17 -16.72 31.53 2.58
CA CYS A 17 -16.42 30.46 1.63
C CYS A 17 -15.23 29.71 2.24
N SER A 18 -15.52 28.74 3.12
CA SER A 18 -14.52 27.75 3.51
C SER A 18 -14.24 26.91 2.27
N SER A 19 -13.39 27.41 1.37
CA SER A 19 -12.72 26.53 0.43
C SER A 19 -11.95 25.56 1.31
N LYS A 20 -12.50 24.35 1.49
CA LYS A 20 -11.79 23.23 2.12
C LYS A 20 -10.42 23.25 1.46
N LYS A 21 -9.36 23.51 2.23
CA LYS A 21 -7.99 23.36 1.74
C LYS A 21 -7.90 21.88 1.33
N LYS A 22 -8.13 21.60 0.05
CA LYS A 22 -7.96 20.26 -0.51
C LYS A 22 -6.50 19.91 -0.21
N GLY A 23 -6.30 18.76 0.45
CA GLY A 23 -4.95 18.30 0.77
C GLY A 23 -4.05 18.23 -0.47
N ASN A 24 -2.75 18.09 -0.26
CA ASN A 24 -1.81 17.99 -1.38
C ASN A 24 -1.91 16.67 -2.17
N MET A 25 -2.70 15.70 -1.69
CA MET A 25 -3.15 14.52 -2.41
C MET A 25 -4.68 14.54 -2.51
N VAL A 26 -5.19 14.37 -3.73
CA VAL A 26 -6.63 14.22 -4.02
C VAL A 26 -6.86 12.86 -4.68
N VAL A 27 -7.73 12.06 -4.08
CA VAL A 27 -8.12 10.74 -4.59
C VAL A 27 -9.57 10.81 -5.05
N LYS A 28 -9.81 10.59 -6.34
CA LYS A 28 -11.13 10.71 -6.95
C LYS A 28 -11.42 9.59 -7.93
N GLY A 29 -12.67 9.40 -8.29
CA GLY A 29 -13.05 8.46 -9.35
C GLY A 29 -14.44 7.91 -9.16
N GLU A 30 -14.69 6.74 -9.75
CA GLU A 30 -16.01 6.11 -9.78
C GLU A 30 -15.98 4.66 -9.27
N ILE A 31 -16.85 4.32 -8.32
CA ILE A 31 -17.10 2.94 -7.88
C ILE A 31 -18.53 2.57 -8.30
N LYS A 32 -18.64 1.73 -9.33
CA LYS A 32 -19.95 1.35 -9.88
C LYS A 32 -20.71 0.42 -8.95
N GLY A 33 -22.03 0.59 -8.92
CA GLY A 33 -22.96 -0.30 -8.21
C GLY A 33 -23.17 0.05 -6.74
N ILE A 34 -22.69 1.20 -6.27
CA ILE A 34 -22.92 1.63 -4.90
C ILE A 34 -24.39 2.02 -4.70
N LYS A 35 -25.06 1.35 -3.75
CA LYS A 35 -26.41 1.72 -3.31
C LYS A 35 -26.36 2.71 -2.15
N LYS A 36 -25.71 2.33 -1.06
CA LYS A 36 -25.50 3.14 0.13
C LYS A 36 -24.26 2.66 0.88
N GLY A 37 -23.46 3.57 1.41
CA GLY A 37 -22.32 3.23 2.26
C GLY A 37 -21.47 4.44 2.60
N THR A 38 -20.39 4.21 3.33
CA THR A 38 -19.34 5.22 3.56
C THR A 38 -18.04 4.70 2.97
N LEU A 39 -17.38 5.55 2.20
CA LEU A 39 -16.03 5.33 1.69
C LEU A 39 -15.05 6.11 2.56
N TYR A 40 -14.04 5.43 3.07
CA TYR A 40 -13.00 6.00 3.91
C TYR A 40 -11.66 5.97 3.16
N LEU A 41 -10.94 7.09 3.19
CA LEU A 41 -9.53 7.15 2.84
C LEU A 41 -8.73 6.96 4.13
N GLN A 42 -7.96 5.88 4.22
CA GLN A 42 -7.27 5.48 5.45
C GLN A 42 -5.81 5.18 5.18
N LYS A 43 -4.97 5.33 6.21
CA LYS A 43 -3.56 4.94 6.19
C LYS A 43 -3.16 4.36 7.54
N MET A 44 -2.06 3.60 7.53
CA MET A 44 -1.46 3.13 8.78
C MET A 44 -0.59 4.24 9.37
N ILE A 45 -0.86 4.58 10.63
CA ILE A 45 0.04 5.37 11.47
C ILE A 45 0.53 4.40 12.55
N ASP A 46 1.83 4.11 12.52
CA ASP A 46 2.44 3.02 13.27
C ASP A 46 1.75 1.68 12.99
N THR A 47 0.93 1.20 13.93
CA THR A 47 0.18 -0.07 13.86
C THR A 47 -1.34 0.14 13.81
N VAL A 48 -1.80 1.39 13.70
CA VAL A 48 -3.23 1.73 13.75
C VAL A 48 -3.70 2.26 12.40
N LEU A 49 -4.84 1.75 11.93
CA LEU A 49 -5.50 2.24 10.73
C LEU A 49 -6.32 3.49 11.06
N VAL A 50 -5.92 4.63 10.51
CA VAL A 50 -6.53 5.94 10.77
C VAL A 50 -7.22 6.46 9.51
N SER A 51 -8.43 7.00 9.67
CA SER A 51 -9.15 7.66 8.57
C SER A 51 -8.65 9.09 8.39
N ALA A 52 -8.14 9.40 7.21
CA ALA A 52 -7.77 10.75 6.80
C ALA A 52 -8.97 11.55 6.32
N ASP A 53 -9.88 10.90 5.57
CA ASP A 53 -11.08 11.52 5.04
C ASP A 53 -12.17 10.46 4.83
N SER A 54 -13.42 10.90 4.66
CA SER A 54 -14.54 10.00 4.34
C SER A 54 -15.68 10.72 3.63
N ILE A 55 -16.46 9.95 2.89
CA ILE A 55 -17.66 10.42 2.20
C ILE A 55 -18.78 9.39 2.31
N GLN A 56 -20.00 9.85 2.56
CA GLN A 56 -21.19 9.01 2.45
C GLN A 56 -21.68 9.00 1.01
N LEU A 57 -21.94 7.81 0.48
CA LEU A 57 -22.39 7.58 -0.88
C LEU A 57 -23.81 7.00 -0.84
N PHE A 58 -24.72 7.60 -1.60
CA PHE A 58 -26.14 7.25 -1.68
C PHE A 58 -26.58 7.20 -3.13
N GLY A 59 -26.31 6.09 -3.83
CA GLY A 59 -26.54 5.94 -5.26
C GLY A 59 -25.57 6.74 -6.14
N ASP A 60 -24.76 7.63 -5.57
CA ASP A 60 -23.66 8.27 -6.26
C ASP A 60 -22.47 7.30 -6.34
N ASN A 61 -21.98 7.11 -7.57
CA ASN A 61 -20.80 6.29 -7.82
C ASN A 61 -19.52 7.11 -7.77
N LYS A 62 -19.59 8.44 -7.80
CA LYS A 62 -18.40 9.30 -7.81
C LYS A 62 -17.99 9.68 -6.39
N PHE A 63 -16.69 9.81 -6.20
CA PHE A 63 -16.13 10.27 -4.93
C PHE A 63 -14.93 11.18 -5.15
N GLU A 64 -14.66 12.01 -4.15
CA GLU A 64 -13.44 12.77 -4.01
C GLU A 64 -13.09 12.82 -2.51
N LEU A 65 -11.87 12.41 -2.18
CA LEU A 65 -11.30 12.39 -0.83
C LEU A 65 -9.90 13.02 -0.89
N SER A 66 -9.40 13.55 0.21
CA SER A 66 -8.07 14.18 0.22
C SER A 66 -7.31 13.95 1.51
N ASP A 67 -5.98 14.04 1.43
CA ASP A 67 -5.10 14.06 2.60
C ASP A 67 -3.87 14.93 2.30
N ASN A 68 -3.14 15.32 3.34
CA ASN A 68 -1.80 15.86 3.22
C ASN A 68 -0.77 14.75 3.45
N VAL A 69 0.04 14.50 2.43
CA VAL A 69 1.09 13.49 2.42
C VAL A 69 2.45 14.15 2.22
N ASP A 70 3.42 13.77 3.06
CA ASP A 70 4.79 14.28 2.98
C ASP A 70 5.65 13.47 2.00
N SER A 71 5.49 12.14 2.02
CA SER A 71 6.14 11.18 1.12
C SER A 71 5.17 10.07 0.72
N PRO A 72 5.34 9.44 -0.45
CA PRO A 72 4.49 8.34 -0.88
C PRO A 72 4.39 7.21 0.16
N VAL A 73 3.15 6.78 0.46
CA VAL A 73 2.86 5.68 1.40
C VAL A 73 1.62 4.89 0.97
N MET A 74 1.43 3.68 1.51
CA MET A 74 0.23 2.89 1.25
C MET A 74 -0.99 3.46 1.96
N TYR A 75 -2.06 3.64 1.19
CA TYR A 75 -3.39 3.96 1.66
C TYR A 75 -4.36 2.80 1.40
N TYR A 76 -5.50 2.89 2.06
CA TYR A 76 -6.65 2.02 1.92
C TYR A 76 -7.85 2.88 1.54
N LEU A 77 -8.54 2.52 0.47
CA LEU A 77 -9.94 2.88 0.29
C LEU A 77 -10.79 1.77 0.91
N THR A 78 -11.50 2.09 1.98
CA THR A 78 -12.37 1.15 2.69
C THR A 78 -13.82 1.52 2.47
N PHE A 79 -14.60 0.62 1.87
CA PHE A 79 -16.05 0.78 1.73
C PHE A 79 -16.78 -0.02 2.81
N LYS A 80 -17.66 0.65 3.56
CA LYS A 80 -18.53 0.04 4.58
C LYS A 80 -20.00 0.35 4.29
N SER A 81 -20.85 -0.68 4.31
CA SER A 81 -22.30 -0.54 4.13
C SER A 81 -23.06 -1.28 5.21
N GLY A 82 -23.65 -0.53 6.15
CA GLY A 82 -24.34 -1.11 7.32
C GLY A 82 -23.41 -2.02 8.13
N ASP A 83 -23.91 -3.21 8.43
CA ASP A 83 -23.20 -4.23 9.23
C ASP A 83 -22.38 -5.21 8.37
N ASN A 84 -22.29 -4.99 7.05
CA ASN A 84 -21.47 -5.83 6.19
C ASN A 84 -19.97 -5.64 6.48
N GLU A 85 -19.21 -6.71 6.25
CA GLU A 85 -17.75 -6.67 6.32
C GLU A 85 -17.19 -5.59 5.37
N PRO A 86 -16.29 -4.72 5.85
CA PRO A 86 -15.71 -3.68 5.03
C PRO A 86 -14.89 -4.26 3.87
N LYS A 87 -15.11 -3.73 2.66
CA LYS A 87 -14.27 -4.04 1.50
C LYS A 87 -13.11 -3.05 1.42
N LYS A 88 -11.92 -3.52 1.05
CA LYS A 88 -10.70 -2.69 1.04
C LYS A 88 -9.98 -2.78 -0.30
N LEU A 89 -9.48 -1.64 -0.75
CA LEU A 89 -8.58 -1.49 -1.88
C LEU A 89 -7.31 -0.82 -1.37
N MET A 90 -6.15 -1.43 -1.63
CA MET A 90 -4.85 -0.85 -1.29
C MET A 90 -4.26 -0.13 -2.49
N PHE A 91 -3.66 1.04 -2.26
CA PHE A 91 -2.97 1.80 -3.31
C PHE A 91 -1.86 2.66 -2.72
N PHE A 92 -0.89 3.06 -3.56
CA PHE A 92 0.09 4.07 -3.19
C PHE A 92 -0.51 5.47 -3.29
N GLY A 93 -0.54 6.19 -2.17
CA GLY A 93 -0.93 7.59 -2.11
C GLY A 93 0.29 8.50 -2.12
N GLU A 94 0.26 9.54 -2.94
CA GLU A 94 1.31 10.54 -3.11
C GLU A 94 0.74 11.89 -3.53
N LYS A 95 1.56 12.94 -3.51
CA LYS A 95 1.11 14.30 -3.86
C LYS A 95 0.61 14.35 -5.31
N GLY A 96 -0.50 15.02 -5.52
CA GLY A 96 -1.14 15.14 -6.83
C GLY A 96 -2.55 14.56 -6.86
N GLU A 97 -3.03 14.28 -8.08
CA GLU A 97 -4.35 13.69 -8.30
C GLU A 97 -4.22 12.20 -8.64
N ILE A 98 -4.88 11.36 -7.86
CA ILE A 98 -4.96 9.91 -8.08
C ILE A 98 -6.39 9.57 -8.48
N ILE A 99 -6.52 8.86 -9.60
CA ILE A 99 -7.81 8.43 -10.12
C ILE A 99 -7.99 6.94 -9.88
N ILE A 100 -9.05 6.56 -9.16
CA ILE A 100 -9.38 5.16 -8.87
C ILE A 100 -10.79 4.85 -9.36
N ASN A 101 -10.89 3.90 -10.28
CA ASN A 101 -12.16 3.38 -10.77
C ASN A 101 -12.29 1.89 -10.44
N ASP A 102 -13.46 1.47 -9.94
CA ASP A 102 -13.70 0.08 -9.54
C ASP A 102 -15.20 -0.28 -9.62
N GLU A 103 -15.52 -1.52 -9.31
CA GLU A 103 -16.88 -2.07 -9.24
C GLU A 103 -17.12 -2.70 -7.88
N ILE A 104 -18.25 -2.40 -7.22
CA ILE A 104 -18.50 -2.86 -5.85
C ILE A 104 -18.48 -4.39 -5.71
N GLU A 105 -18.86 -5.12 -6.76
CA GLU A 105 -18.87 -6.59 -6.77
C GLU A 105 -17.46 -7.17 -6.69
N LYS A 106 -16.46 -6.49 -7.27
CA LYS A 106 -15.06 -6.93 -7.36
C LYS A 106 -14.09 -5.94 -6.70
N PHE A 107 -14.60 -5.18 -5.73
CA PHE A 107 -13.87 -4.08 -5.10
C PHE A 107 -12.51 -4.51 -4.57
N GLY A 108 -11.46 -3.79 -4.97
CA GLY A 108 -10.07 -4.04 -4.61
C GLY A 108 -9.40 -5.21 -5.35
N PHE A 109 -10.14 -5.99 -6.16
CA PHE A 109 -9.57 -7.13 -6.88
C PHE A 109 -8.94 -6.72 -8.22
N LYS A 110 -9.62 -5.84 -8.98
CA LYS A 110 -9.12 -5.35 -10.27
C LYS A 110 -9.48 -3.88 -10.51
N PRO A 111 -9.08 -2.98 -9.61
CA PRO A 111 -9.29 -1.55 -9.83
C PRO A 111 -8.42 -1.03 -10.97
N SER A 112 -8.85 0.08 -11.56
CA SER A 112 -8.01 0.93 -12.41
C SER A 112 -7.51 2.09 -11.57
N ILE A 113 -6.18 2.20 -11.41
CA ILE A 113 -5.53 3.23 -10.60
C ILE A 113 -4.53 3.98 -11.48
N THR A 114 -4.64 5.31 -11.53
CA THR A 114 -3.71 6.17 -12.25
C THR A 114 -3.36 7.42 -11.45
N GLY A 115 -2.30 8.13 -11.84
CA GLY A 115 -1.84 9.34 -11.15
C GLY A 115 -0.86 9.10 -9.99
N SER A 116 -0.42 7.85 -9.79
CA SER A 116 0.66 7.50 -8.86
C SER A 116 1.78 6.77 -9.59
N GLU A 117 3.01 7.30 -9.54
CA GLU A 117 4.20 6.65 -10.07
C GLU A 117 4.62 5.46 -9.20
N ASN A 118 4.48 5.57 -7.89
CA ASN A 118 4.75 4.46 -6.97
C ASN A 118 3.78 3.29 -7.17
N GLN A 119 2.52 3.57 -7.52
CA GLN A 119 1.55 2.54 -7.90
C GLN A 119 1.97 1.83 -9.19
N LYS A 120 2.50 2.54 -10.20
CA LYS A 120 2.98 1.88 -11.43
C LYS A 120 4.10 0.89 -11.14
N VAL A 121 5.08 1.29 -10.33
CA VAL A 121 6.19 0.40 -9.89
C VAL A 121 5.62 -0.82 -9.16
N MET A 122 4.66 -0.63 -8.26
CA MET A 122 3.99 -1.72 -7.56
C MET A 122 3.21 -2.65 -8.50
N ASP A 123 2.49 -2.12 -9.49
CA ASP A 123 1.73 -2.89 -10.46
C ASP A 123 2.66 -3.73 -11.35
N GLU A 124 3.78 -3.16 -11.80
CA GLU A 124 4.81 -3.88 -12.56
C GLU A 124 5.43 -5.02 -11.76
N PHE A 125 5.77 -4.76 -10.50
CA PHE A 125 6.25 -5.81 -9.59
C PHE A 125 5.22 -6.94 -9.45
N ASN A 126 3.95 -6.58 -9.23
CA ASN A 126 2.87 -7.53 -8.99
C ASN A 126 2.59 -8.47 -10.17
N LYS A 127 2.79 -8.01 -11.42
CA LYS A 127 2.65 -8.86 -12.63
C LYS A 127 3.53 -10.11 -12.56
N ILE A 128 4.76 -9.99 -12.06
CA ILE A 128 5.70 -11.10 -11.95
C ILE A 128 5.56 -11.81 -10.60
N ASN A 129 5.39 -11.04 -9.51
CA ASN A 129 5.22 -11.61 -8.17
C ASN A 129 4.01 -12.56 -8.08
N HIS A 130 2.93 -12.25 -8.81
CA HIS A 130 1.78 -13.14 -8.93
C HIS A 130 2.16 -14.55 -9.44
N GLN A 131 3.07 -14.64 -10.41
CA GLN A 131 3.53 -15.94 -10.93
C GLN A 131 4.28 -16.75 -9.86
N PHE A 132 5.09 -16.10 -9.02
CA PHE A 132 5.73 -16.75 -7.88
C PHE A 132 4.71 -17.22 -6.85
N LYS A 133 3.67 -16.42 -6.58
CA LYS A 133 2.58 -16.80 -5.67
C LYS A 133 1.82 -18.02 -6.20
N MET A 134 1.47 -18.04 -7.48
CA MET A 134 0.80 -19.19 -8.10
C MET A 134 1.66 -20.46 -8.08
N ARG A 135 2.97 -20.34 -8.38
CA ARG A 135 3.90 -21.49 -8.28
C ARG A 135 4.03 -22.00 -6.85
N ARG A 136 4.04 -21.11 -5.86
CA ARG A 136 4.06 -21.51 -4.43
C ARG A 136 2.80 -22.32 -4.08
N LEU A 137 1.62 -21.92 -4.56
CA LEU A 137 0.39 -22.66 -4.32
C LEU A 137 0.43 -24.05 -4.96
N ASP A 138 0.98 -24.16 -6.18
CA ASP A 138 1.21 -25.45 -6.85
C ASP A 138 2.16 -26.37 -6.06
N PHE A 139 3.26 -25.82 -5.50
CA PHE A 139 4.13 -26.58 -4.60
C PHE A 139 3.41 -27.07 -3.34
N ILE A 140 2.58 -26.22 -2.72
CA ILE A 140 1.81 -26.60 -1.52
C ILE A 140 0.84 -27.74 -1.86
N ALA A 141 0.10 -27.65 -2.97
CA ALA A 141 -0.82 -28.68 -3.40
C ALA A 141 -0.10 -30.03 -3.61
N LYS A 142 1.03 -30.01 -4.33
CA LYS A 142 1.84 -31.22 -4.60
C LYS A 142 2.44 -31.82 -3.33
N ASP A 143 2.90 -31.00 -2.40
CA ASP A 143 3.44 -31.46 -1.11
C ASP A 143 2.36 -32.16 -0.27
N ILE A 144 1.14 -31.60 -0.22
CA ILE A 144 0.00 -32.23 0.47
C ILE A 144 -0.30 -33.61 -0.13
N GLU A 145 -0.36 -33.72 -1.47
CA GLU A 145 -0.61 -34.99 -2.15
C GLU A 145 0.50 -36.03 -1.89
N ALA A 146 1.76 -35.62 -1.95
CA ALA A 146 2.90 -36.51 -1.72
C ALA A 146 2.93 -37.02 -0.27
N ARG A 147 2.61 -36.15 0.70
CA ARG A 147 2.47 -36.53 2.12
C ARG A 147 1.33 -37.50 2.36
N ALA A 148 0.19 -37.30 1.71
CA ALA A 148 -0.95 -38.22 1.80
C ALA A 148 -0.57 -39.64 1.31
N LYS A 149 0.28 -39.72 0.28
CA LYS A 149 0.81 -40.98 -0.27
C LYS A 149 2.03 -41.52 0.48
N LYS A 150 2.58 -40.77 1.45
CA LYS A 150 3.84 -41.08 2.17
C LYS A 150 5.04 -41.26 1.23
N ASP A 151 5.05 -40.56 0.10
CA ASP A 151 6.11 -40.65 -0.90
C ASP A 151 7.29 -39.73 -0.53
N SER A 152 8.21 -40.27 0.27
CA SER A 152 9.38 -39.53 0.77
C SER A 152 10.29 -39.01 -0.34
N VAL A 153 10.44 -39.73 -1.45
CA VAL A 153 11.30 -39.33 -2.58
C VAL A 153 10.74 -38.10 -3.27
N VAL A 154 9.42 -38.08 -3.50
CA VAL A 154 8.73 -36.91 -4.10
C VAL A 154 8.77 -35.72 -3.16
N ILE A 155 8.56 -35.92 -1.85
CA ILE A 155 8.62 -34.84 -0.84
C ILE A 155 10.01 -34.16 -0.87
N ASP A 156 11.09 -34.94 -0.82
CA ASP A 156 12.46 -34.40 -0.82
C ASP A 156 12.77 -33.63 -2.12
N SER A 157 12.27 -34.13 -3.25
CA SER A 157 12.43 -33.48 -4.56
C SER A 157 11.67 -32.15 -4.63
N LEU A 158 10.42 -32.13 -4.17
CA LEU A 158 9.58 -30.93 -4.10
C LEU A 158 10.19 -29.87 -3.19
N GLU A 159 10.72 -30.26 -2.03
CA GLU A 159 11.37 -29.33 -1.11
C GLU A 159 12.59 -28.64 -1.74
N LYS A 160 13.45 -29.40 -2.44
CA LYS A 160 14.62 -28.84 -3.16
C LYS A 160 14.18 -27.88 -4.26
N ALA A 161 13.17 -28.24 -5.05
CA ALA A 161 12.63 -27.40 -6.11
C ALA A 161 11.99 -26.12 -5.56
N TYR A 162 11.25 -26.22 -4.46
CA TYR A 162 10.64 -25.10 -3.76
C TYR A 162 11.70 -24.12 -3.24
N LYS A 163 12.74 -24.61 -2.56
CA LYS A 163 13.88 -23.78 -2.12
C LYS A 163 14.53 -23.02 -3.27
N LYS A 164 14.70 -23.66 -4.43
CA LYS A 164 15.21 -23.01 -5.65
C LYS A 164 14.27 -21.92 -6.16
N MET A 165 12.95 -22.15 -6.13
CA MET A 165 11.96 -21.15 -6.50
C MET A 165 12.00 -19.95 -5.55
N VAL A 166 12.10 -20.18 -4.24
CA VAL A 166 12.18 -19.09 -3.23
C VAL A 166 13.43 -18.25 -3.44
N ARG A 167 14.59 -18.85 -3.68
CA ARG A 167 15.84 -18.13 -4.01
C ARG A 167 15.68 -17.25 -5.25
N ARG A 168 15.05 -17.76 -6.30
CA ARG A 168 14.78 -16.98 -7.52
C ARG A 168 13.83 -15.81 -7.26
N ARG A 169 12.80 -16.01 -6.44
CA ARG A 169 11.88 -14.92 -6.01
C ARG A 169 12.66 -13.83 -5.29
N PHE A 170 13.47 -14.19 -4.29
CA PHE A 170 14.28 -13.23 -3.54
C PHE A 170 15.24 -12.43 -4.43
N LEU A 171 15.96 -13.10 -5.33
CA LEU A 171 16.86 -12.43 -6.27
C LEU A 171 16.11 -11.49 -7.22
N TYR A 172 14.97 -11.93 -7.76
CA TYR A 172 14.13 -11.09 -8.61
C TYR A 172 13.65 -9.84 -7.85
N THR A 173 13.08 -10.02 -6.66
CA THR A 173 12.57 -8.92 -5.83
C THR A 173 13.69 -7.95 -5.46
N THR A 174 14.88 -8.47 -5.13
CA THR A 174 16.05 -7.64 -4.81
C THR A 174 16.45 -6.79 -6.02
N ASN A 175 16.64 -7.42 -7.19
CA ASN A 175 17.02 -6.71 -8.41
C ASN A 175 15.98 -5.68 -8.84
N PHE A 176 14.69 -6.03 -8.72
CA PHE A 176 13.59 -5.12 -9.04
C PHE A 176 13.58 -3.89 -8.12
N ALA A 177 13.79 -4.08 -6.81
CA ALA A 177 13.87 -2.96 -5.86
C ALA A 177 15.10 -2.09 -6.13
N VAL A 178 16.26 -2.69 -6.45
CA VAL A 178 17.48 -1.96 -6.83
C VAL A 178 17.29 -1.15 -8.11
N SER A 179 16.59 -1.69 -9.12
CA SER A 179 16.34 -0.97 -10.38
C SER A 179 15.34 0.18 -10.26
N ASN A 180 14.57 0.22 -9.16
CA ASN A 180 13.56 1.26 -8.87
C ASN A 180 13.91 2.01 -7.57
N ALA A 181 15.20 2.15 -7.27
CA ALA A 181 15.71 2.66 -5.99
C ALA A 181 15.38 4.16 -5.73
N ASP A 182 14.87 4.85 -6.72
CA ASP A 182 14.34 6.21 -6.66
C ASP A 182 12.83 6.28 -6.35
N SER A 183 12.15 5.15 -6.24
CA SER A 183 10.75 5.03 -5.83
C SER A 183 10.60 4.49 -4.41
N GLU A 184 9.69 5.07 -3.62
CA GLU A 184 9.29 4.58 -2.29
C GLU A 184 8.62 3.20 -2.33
N ALA A 185 8.15 2.75 -3.49
CA ALA A 185 7.70 1.38 -3.68
C ALA A 185 8.83 0.37 -3.48
N ALA A 186 10.08 0.69 -3.80
CA ALA A 186 11.22 -0.22 -3.62
C ALA A 186 11.47 -0.64 -2.16
N PRO A 187 11.64 0.26 -1.18
CA PRO A 187 11.78 -0.14 0.22
C PRO A 187 10.50 -0.79 0.78
N TYR A 188 9.31 -0.40 0.31
CA TYR A 188 8.07 -1.08 0.70
C TYR A 188 8.02 -2.53 0.20
N ILE A 189 8.42 -2.78 -1.05
CA ILE A 189 8.54 -4.13 -1.61
C ILE A 189 9.55 -4.95 -0.80
N ALA A 190 10.70 -4.38 -0.44
CA ALA A 190 11.67 -5.07 0.41
C ALA A 190 11.07 -5.48 1.76
N LEU A 191 10.43 -4.55 2.46
CA LEU A 191 9.78 -4.82 3.76
C LEU A 191 8.67 -5.87 3.67
N SER A 192 7.89 -5.87 2.58
CA SER A 192 6.73 -6.76 2.44
C SER A 192 7.06 -8.14 1.89
N GLU A 193 8.09 -8.26 1.05
CA GLU A 193 8.36 -9.49 0.29
C GLU A 193 9.64 -10.22 0.72
N LEU A 194 10.54 -9.53 1.43
CA LEU A 194 11.87 -10.00 1.84
C LEU A 194 12.08 -10.05 3.37
N PHE A 195 11.00 -10.07 4.16
CA PHE A 195 11.12 -10.11 5.63
C PHE A 195 11.89 -11.34 6.16
N ASP A 196 11.79 -12.49 5.47
CA ASP A 196 12.55 -13.73 5.77
C ASP A 196 13.83 -13.88 4.91
N ALA A 197 14.21 -12.86 4.14
CA ALA A 197 15.37 -12.93 3.26
C ALA A 197 16.68 -12.79 4.05
N ASN A 198 17.77 -13.21 3.42
CA ASN A 198 19.10 -12.95 3.96
C ASN A 198 19.35 -11.43 4.02
N ILE A 199 19.90 -10.96 5.14
CA ILE A 199 20.15 -9.55 5.41
C ILE A 199 21.01 -8.86 4.34
N TYR A 200 21.94 -9.56 3.68
CA TYR A 200 22.74 -8.99 2.60
C TYR A 200 21.90 -8.49 1.42
N LEU A 201 20.76 -9.13 1.14
CA LEU A 201 19.83 -8.68 0.10
C LEU A 201 19.12 -7.39 0.52
N LEU A 202 18.70 -7.31 1.78
CA LEU A 202 18.09 -6.10 2.35
C LEU A 202 19.10 -4.93 2.36
N ASP A 203 20.34 -5.18 2.77
CA ASP A 203 21.43 -4.20 2.72
C ASP A 203 21.72 -3.73 1.30
N THR A 204 21.72 -4.63 0.32
CA THR A 204 21.93 -4.29 -1.09
C THR A 204 20.88 -3.29 -1.57
N ILE A 205 19.60 -3.54 -1.28
CA ILE A 205 18.50 -2.65 -1.63
C ILE A 205 18.64 -1.32 -0.89
N ASN A 206 18.81 -1.37 0.43
CA ASN A 206 18.89 -0.17 1.26
C ASN A 206 20.03 0.75 0.82
N ASN A 207 21.18 0.19 0.47
CA ASN A 207 22.33 0.96 0.00
C ASN A 207 22.09 1.61 -1.36
N SER A 208 21.33 0.98 -2.27
CA SER A 208 21.02 1.53 -3.59
C SER A 208 20.00 2.67 -3.55
N LEU A 209 19.18 2.78 -2.50
CA LEU A 209 18.14 3.81 -2.38
C LEU A 209 18.71 5.22 -2.53
N THR A 210 17.99 6.06 -3.27
CA THR A 210 18.36 7.48 -3.39
C THR A 210 18.23 8.21 -2.05
N GLY A 211 18.91 9.36 -1.93
CA GLY A 211 18.90 10.14 -0.69
C GLY A 211 17.49 10.60 -0.25
N ASN A 212 16.58 10.84 -1.20
CA ASN A 212 15.20 11.22 -0.90
C ASN A 212 14.41 10.01 -0.39
N VAL A 213 14.50 8.86 -1.06
CA VAL A 213 13.82 7.63 -0.64
C VAL A 213 14.34 7.14 0.71
N LYS A 214 15.65 7.24 0.99
CA LYS A 214 16.19 6.91 2.33
C LYS A 214 15.58 7.74 3.46
N LYS A 215 15.18 8.98 3.16
CA LYS A 215 14.57 9.91 4.14
C LYS A 215 13.04 9.77 4.22
N SER A 216 12.41 9.04 3.30
CA SER A 216 10.97 8.79 3.31
C SER A 216 10.57 7.82 4.44
N ASP A 217 9.28 7.65 4.66
CA ASP A 217 8.75 6.72 5.69
C ASP A 217 9.26 5.29 5.46
N TYR A 218 9.12 4.75 4.25
CA TYR A 218 9.55 3.38 3.96
C TYR A 218 11.07 3.21 3.94
N GLY A 219 11.84 4.21 3.50
CA GLY A 219 13.31 4.14 3.58
C GLY A 219 13.79 4.04 5.03
N LYS A 220 13.25 4.87 5.92
CA LYS A 220 13.57 4.82 7.36
C LYS A 220 13.15 3.51 8.01
N ARG A 221 11.98 2.98 7.65
CA ARG A 221 11.50 1.68 8.15
C ARG A 221 12.40 0.53 7.69
N LEU A 222 12.86 0.54 6.45
CA LEU A 222 13.79 -0.48 5.95
C LEU A 222 15.13 -0.42 6.69
N GLN A 223 15.69 0.79 6.86
CA GLN A 223 16.93 0.97 7.63
C GLN A 223 16.76 0.44 9.06
N LYS A 224 15.69 0.84 9.74
CA LYS A 224 15.39 0.38 11.10
C LYS A 224 15.27 -1.15 11.18
N PHE A 225 14.54 -1.75 10.25
CA PHE A 225 14.36 -3.20 10.19
C PHE A 225 15.70 -3.93 10.06
N ILE A 226 16.60 -3.45 9.21
CA ILE A 226 17.94 -4.00 9.03
C ILE A 226 18.78 -3.85 10.33
N ASP A 227 18.73 -2.67 10.95
CA ASP A 227 19.48 -2.40 12.19
C ASP A 227 19.01 -3.31 13.33
N ASP A 228 17.71 -3.53 13.46
CA ASP A 228 17.11 -4.41 14.47
C ASP A 228 17.57 -5.87 14.28
N ILE A 229 17.62 -6.37 13.02
CA ILE A 229 18.17 -7.69 12.72
C ILE A 229 19.64 -7.78 13.16
N LYS A 230 20.49 -6.83 12.73
CA LYS A 230 21.93 -6.81 13.07
C LYS A 230 22.16 -6.79 14.58
N LYS A 231 21.33 -6.06 15.32
CA LYS A 231 21.40 -6.00 16.77
C LYS A 231 21.10 -7.36 17.40
N SER A 232 20.03 -8.02 16.97
CA SER A 232 19.63 -9.34 17.49
C SER A 232 20.66 -10.45 17.21
N GLU A 233 21.30 -10.44 16.03
CA GLU A 233 22.37 -11.38 15.68
C GLU A 233 23.60 -11.20 16.58
N ASN A 234 23.98 -9.95 16.86
CA ASN A 234 25.11 -9.63 17.74
C ASN A 234 24.85 -9.99 19.21
N GLU A 235 23.61 -9.89 19.68
CA GLU A 235 23.22 -10.30 21.04
C GLU A 235 23.20 -11.82 21.20
N THR A 236 22.85 -12.56 20.14
CA THR A 236 22.84 -14.03 20.13
C THR A 236 24.25 -14.61 20.11
N GLN A 237 25.21 -13.95 19.45
CA GLN A 237 26.62 -14.36 19.43
C GLN A 237 27.39 -14.06 20.73
N LYS A 238 26.84 -13.24 21.63
CA LYS A 238 27.42 -12.90 22.93
C LYS A 238 26.94 -13.78 24.08
N LYS A 239 25.96 -14.67 23.83
CA LYS A 239 25.45 -15.66 24.78
C LYS A 239 26.03 -17.04 24.46
#